data_AF-A0AAE3SFY7-F1
#
_entry.id   AF-A0AAE3SFY7-F1
#
_cell.length_a   1.000
_cell.length_b   1.000
_cell.length_c   1.000
_cell.angle_alpha   90.00
_cell.angle_beta   90.00
_cell.angle_gamma   90.00
#
_symmetry.space_group_name_H-M   'P 1'
#
loop_
_entity.id
_entity.type
_entity.pdbx_description
1 polymer ?
#
loop_
_entity_poly.entity_id
_entity_poly.type
_entity_poly.pdbx_seq_one_letter_code
_entity_poly.pdbx_strand_id
1 'polypeptide(L)'
;MDKRTIQKNNMYKVVLKWLNQNQSQLQKIPKFTETLNEFASVISEIEKLSVNTSIITTGITKDKAEERQKLENITLNIIQVLQVYTSFSDNLIMLNDIDITKSQLSHLADFQLIINARKVLEHACNVHTEAHEYGLAPDKITELQDALINFSNKQNNIRNAIVERKTAGEQLDIQIDEADDLLKRIMDLLLNLSQYTRPELYNEYKSSREIINQ
;
A
#
# COMPACT_ATOMS: atom_id res chain seq x y z
N MET A 1 5.23 8.83 4.32
CA MET A 1 5.89 10.15 4.33
C MET A 1 5.91 10.69 5.74
N ASP A 2 7.02 11.28 6.16
CA ASP A 2 7.12 12.03 7.40
C ASP A 2 6.53 13.45 7.23
N LYS A 3 6.23 14.10 8.35
CA LYS A 3 5.57 15.42 8.37
C LYS A 3 6.38 16.48 7.62
N ARG A 4 7.72 16.43 7.72
CA ARG A 4 8.61 17.40 7.07
C ARG A 4 8.54 17.30 5.55
N THR A 5 8.52 16.09 5.00
CA THR A 5 8.47 15.89 3.54
C THR A 5 7.11 16.32 2.97
N ILE A 6 6.02 16.13 3.71
CA ILE A 6 4.69 16.65 3.32
C ILE A 6 4.71 18.17 3.22
N GLN A 7 5.26 18.83 4.25
CA GLN A 7 5.37 20.28 4.29
C GLN A 7 6.26 20.83 3.16
N LYS A 8 7.40 20.17 2.88
CA LYS A 8 8.25 20.53 1.73
C LYS A 8 7.50 20.40 0.40
N ASN A 9 6.82 19.28 0.16
CA ASN A 9 6.06 19.07 -1.06
C ASN A 9 4.96 20.12 -1.25
N ASN A 10 4.27 20.49 -0.16
CA ASN A 10 3.29 21.57 -0.20
C ASN A 10 3.93 22.92 -0.59
N MET A 11 5.09 23.24 -0.02
CA MET A 11 5.84 24.45 -0.41
C MET A 11 6.26 24.39 -1.87
N TYR A 12 6.78 23.26 -2.36
CA TYR A 12 7.16 23.09 -3.77
C TYR A 12 5.99 23.36 -4.73
N LYS A 13 4.79 22.89 -4.39
CA LYS A 13 3.56 23.14 -5.16
C LYS A 13 3.15 24.62 -5.16
N VAL A 14 3.28 25.30 -4.02
CA VAL A 14 3.01 26.74 -3.92
C VAL A 14 3.99 27.52 -4.79
N VAL A 15 5.29 27.20 -4.72
CA VAL A 15 6.32 27.81 -5.58
C VAL A 15 6.04 27.53 -7.05
N LEU A 16 5.76 26.28 -7.44
CA LEU A 16 5.47 25.92 -8.83
C LEU A 16 4.24 26.67 -9.36
N LYS A 17 3.19 26.79 -8.55
CA LYS A 17 1.99 27.57 -8.89
C LYS A 17 2.33 29.03 -9.15
N TRP A 18 3.09 29.65 -8.25
CA TRP A 18 3.51 31.05 -8.40
C TRP A 18 4.39 31.25 -9.63
N LEU A 19 5.34 30.34 -9.90
CA LEU A 19 6.22 30.39 -11.06
C LEU A 19 5.43 30.30 -12.38
N ASN A 20 4.42 29.42 -12.44
CA ASN A 20 3.55 29.29 -13.59
C ASN A 20 2.69 30.55 -13.81
N GLN A 21 2.18 31.17 -12.74
CA GLN A 21 1.40 32.40 -12.82
C GLN A 21 2.23 33.59 -13.34
N ASN A 22 3.52 33.62 -13.03
CA ASN A 22 4.44 34.71 -13.39
C ASN A 22 5.35 34.38 -14.59
N GLN A 23 5.09 33.28 -15.29
CA GLN A 23 5.96 32.75 -16.32
C GLN A 23 6.26 33.77 -17.43
N SER A 24 5.27 34.54 -17.88
CA SER A 24 5.44 35.56 -18.93
C SER A 24 6.46 36.66 -18.56
N GLN A 25 6.60 36.95 -17.27
CA GLN A 25 7.54 37.94 -16.76
C GLN A 25 8.94 37.35 -16.57
N LEU A 26 9.01 36.07 -16.22
CA LEU A 26 10.23 35.35 -15.85
C LEU A 26 10.92 34.68 -17.05
N GLN A 27 10.22 34.38 -18.14
CA GLN A 27 10.78 33.80 -19.37
C GLN A 27 11.90 34.63 -20.02
N LYS A 28 12.02 35.92 -19.66
CA LYS A 28 13.12 36.78 -20.11
C LYS A 28 14.45 36.43 -19.45
N ILE A 29 14.43 35.69 -18.34
CA ILE A 29 15.60 35.22 -17.63
C ILE A 29 16.14 33.97 -18.35
N PRO A 30 17.40 33.96 -18.81
CA PRO A 30 18.01 32.79 -19.43
C PRO A 30 17.91 31.55 -18.54
N LYS A 31 17.67 30.38 -19.13
CA LYS A 31 17.48 29.08 -18.45
C LYS A 31 16.22 28.93 -17.56
N PHE A 32 15.44 29.99 -17.34
CA PHE A 32 14.27 29.91 -16.47
C PHE A 32 13.26 28.83 -16.89
N THR A 33 12.89 28.78 -18.17
CA THR A 33 11.91 27.82 -18.68
C THR A 33 12.38 26.38 -18.53
N GLU A 34 13.68 26.12 -18.73
CA GLU A 34 14.27 24.79 -18.57
C GLU A 34 14.21 24.36 -17.10
N THR A 35 14.66 25.21 -16.18
CA THR A 35 14.63 24.93 -14.74
C THR A 35 13.20 24.79 -14.21
N LEU A 36 12.24 25.56 -14.73
CA LEU A 36 10.83 25.43 -14.37
C LEU A 36 10.26 24.06 -14.77
N ASN A 37 10.59 23.58 -15.98
CA ASN A 37 10.14 22.28 -16.47
C ASN A 37 10.77 21.13 -15.67
N GLU A 38 12.06 21.23 -15.36
CA GLU A 38 12.78 20.27 -14.53
C GLU A 38 12.17 20.19 -13.12
N PHE A 39 11.93 21.34 -12.49
CA PHE A 39 11.30 21.41 -11.17
C PHE A 39 9.87 20.84 -11.18
N ALA A 40 9.08 21.13 -12.22
CA ALA A 40 7.75 20.56 -12.39
C ALA A 40 7.79 19.02 -12.54
N SER A 41 8.78 18.50 -13.26
CA SER A 41 8.98 17.06 -13.43
C SER A 41 9.32 16.37 -12.11
N VAL A 42 10.24 16.94 -11.32
CA VAL A 42 10.60 16.41 -10.00
C VAL A 42 9.40 16.40 -9.05
N ILE A 43 8.59 17.46 -9.02
CA ILE A 43 7.35 17.49 -8.20
C ILE A 43 6.37 16.40 -8.64
N SER A 44 6.18 16.21 -9.94
CA SER A 44 5.30 15.15 -10.47
C SER A 44 5.77 13.76 -10.04
N GLU A 45 7.09 13.52 -10.03
CA GLU A 45 7.64 12.25 -9.60
C GLU A 45 7.50 12.03 -8.08
N ILE A 46 7.72 13.08 -7.28
CA ILE A 46 7.44 13.05 -5.82
C ILE A 46 5.99 12.63 -5.57
N GLU A 47 5.02 13.19 -6.30
CA GLU A 47 3.60 12.84 -6.14
C GLU A 47 3.33 11.38 -6.48
N LYS A 48 3.85 10.86 -7.59
CA LYS A 48 3.67 9.45 -7.98
C LYS A 48 4.27 8.51 -6.94
N LEU A 49 5.49 8.78 -6.49
CA LEU A 49 6.16 7.97 -5.45
C LEU A 49 5.41 8.04 -4.12
N SER A 50 4.87 9.21 -3.76
CA SER A 50 4.02 9.39 -2.57
C SER A 50 2.75 8.53 -2.64
N VAL A 51 2.08 8.52 -3.79
CA VAL A 51 0.88 7.69 -4.01
C VAL A 51 1.23 6.21 -3.94
N ASN A 52 2.32 5.79 -4.61
CA ASN A 52 2.74 4.38 -4.63
C ASN A 52 3.04 3.86 -3.21
N THR A 53 3.81 4.61 -2.42
CA THR A 53 4.12 4.24 -1.03
C THR A 53 2.86 4.16 -0.14
N SER A 54 1.86 5.00 -0.39
CA SER A 54 0.57 4.96 0.31
C SER A 54 -0.29 3.76 -0.09
N ILE A 55 -0.41 3.47 -1.38
CA ILE A 55 -1.19 2.32 -1.89
C ILE A 55 -0.63 1.01 -1.30
N ILE A 56 0.70 0.88 -1.32
CA ILE A 56 1.39 -0.30 -0.79
C ILE A 56 1.11 -0.49 0.71
N THR A 57 1.02 0.59 1.49
CA THR A 57 0.82 0.48 2.95
C THR A 57 -0.62 0.14 3.33
N THR A 58 -1.60 0.84 2.77
CA THR A 58 -2.99 0.70 3.21
C THR A 58 -3.75 -0.37 2.42
N GLY A 59 -3.59 -0.40 1.09
CA GLY A 59 -4.35 -1.30 0.21
C GLY A 59 -3.97 -2.75 0.44
N ILE A 60 -2.67 -3.05 0.38
CA ILE A 60 -2.18 -4.44 0.48
C ILE A 60 -2.46 -5.04 1.88
N THR A 61 -2.37 -4.21 2.94
CA THR A 61 -2.69 -4.65 4.30
C THR A 61 -4.17 -4.98 4.44
N LYS A 62 -5.06 -4.13 3.89
CA LYS A 62 -6.50 -4.34 3.93
C LYS A 62 -6.91 -5.57 3.12
N ASP A 63 -6.41 -5.68 1.89
CA ASP A 63 -6.63 -6.85 1.03
C ASP A 63 -6.25 -8.16 1.72
N LYS A 64 -5.10 -8.19 2.41
CA LYS A 64 -4.67 -9.38 3.14
C LYS A 64 -5.61 -9.72 4.29
N ALA A 65 -6.07 -8.72 5.04
CA ALA A 65 -6.98 -8.93 6.16
C ALA A 65 -8.32 -9.49 5.69
N GLU A 66 -8.84 -9.01 4.55
CA GLU A 66 -10.05 -9.51 3.93
C GLU A 66 -9.90 -10.97 3.48
N GLU A 67 -8.82 -11.32 2.78
CA GLU A 67 -8.54 -12.70 2.38
C GLU A 67 -8.29 -13.62 3.58
N ARG A 68 -7.68 -13.13 4.66
CA ARG A 68 -7.51 -13.87 5.91
C ARG A 68 -8.86 -14.21 6.52
N GLN A 69 -9.73 -13.22 6.66
CA GLN A 69 -11.06 -13.39 7.24
C GLN A 69 -11.90 -14.35 6.39
N LYS A 70 -11.78 -14.26 5.06
CA LYS A 70 -12.44 -15.19 4.13
C LYS A 70 -11.96 -16.62 4.36
N LEU A 71 -10.65 -16.85 4.43
CA LEU A 71 -10.07 -18.16 4.72
C LEU A 71 -10.54 -18.71 6.08
N GLU A 72 -10.52 -17.90 7.14
CA GLU A 72 -11.00 -18.29 8.48
C GLU A 72 -12.47 -18.70 8.47
N ASN A 73 -13.34 -17.91 7.83
CA ASN A 73 -14.77 -18.18 7.79
C ASN A 73 -15.10 -19.47 7.03
N ILE A 74 -14.47 -19.67 5.86
CA ILE A 74 -14.69 -20.88 5.05
C ILE A 74 -14.14 -22.11 5.80
N THR A 75 -12.95 -22.01 6.40
CA THR A 75 -12.36 -23.09 7.18
C THR A 75 -13.26 -23.49 8.35
N LEU A 76 -13.79 -22.51 9.09
CA LEU A 76 -14.69 -22.76 10.21
C LEU A 76 -16.00 -23.42 9.77
N ASN A 77 -16.57 -22.99 8.63
CA ASN A 77 -17.80 -23.58 8.10
C ASN A 77 -17.60 -25.07 7.76
N ILE A 78 -16.47 -25.41 7.14
CA ILE A 78 -16.15 -26.81 6.81
C ILE A 78 -15.86 -27.61 8.08
N ILE A 79 -15.14 -27.05 9.07
CA ILE A 79 -14.94 -27.70 10.38
C ILE A 79 -16.29 -28.07 11.00
N GLN A 80 -17.27 -27.16 11.01
CA GLN A 80 -18.60 -27.43 11.58
C GLN A 80 -19.31 -28.59 10.86
N VAL A 81 -19.26 -28.63 9.53
CA VAL A 81 -19.83 -29.74 8.75
C VAL A 81 -19.14 -31.06 9.08
N LEU A 82 -17.81 -31.06 9.16
CA LEU A 82 -17.02 -32.25 9.49
C LEU A 82 -17.24 -32.70 10.95
N GLN A 83 -17.45 -31.79 11.89
CA GLN A 83 -17.81 -32.11 13.28
C GLN A 83 -19.18 -32.79 13.36
N VAL A 84 -20.15 -32.33 12.57
CA VAL A 84 -21.47 -32.98 12.48
C VAL A 84 -21.32 -34.38 11.89
N TYR A 85 -20.64 -34.52 10.75
CA TYR A 85 -20.40 -35.83 10.13
C TYR A 85 -19.68 -36.82 11.08
N THR A 86 -18.62 -36.38 11.76
CA THR A 86 -17.85 -37.23 12.69
C THR A 86 -18.66 -37.64 13.93
N SER A 87 -19.67 -36.85 14.32
CA SER A 87 -20.60 -37.21 15.40
C SER A 87 -21.53 -38.37 15.01
N PHE A 88 -21.78 -38.59 13.72
CA PHE A 88 -22.57 -39.72 13.22
C PHE A 88 -21.72 -40.94 12.85
N SER A 89 -20.45 -40.75 12.49
CA SER A 89 -19.52 -41.82 12.08
C SER A 89 -18.59 -42.32 13.18
N ASP A 90 -18.66 -41.78 14.40
CA ASP A 90 -17.81 -42.11 15.57
C ASP A 90 -16.29 -42.02 15.28
N ASN A 91 -15.88 -41.19 14.32
CA ASN A 91 -14.46 -41.00 13.97
C ASN A 91 -13.78 -39.96 14.89
N LEU A 92 -13.42 -40.39 16.09
CA LEU A 92 -12.79 -39.56 17.12
C LEU A 92 -11.41 -39.01 16.71
N ILE A 93 -10.66 -39.71 15.86
CA ILE A 93 -9.35 -39.26 15.37
C ILE A 93 -9.54 -37.99 14.54
N MET A 94 -10.46 -38.05 13.57
CA MET A 94 -10.78 -36.91 12.73
C MET A 94 -11.34 -35.74 13.53
N LEU A 95 -12.20 -36.01 14.51
CA LEU A 95 -12.77 -34.97 15.38
C LEU A 95 -11.70 -34.21 16.15
N ASN A 96 -10.77 -34.92 16.81
CA ASN A 96 -9.64 -34.29 17.52
C ASN A 96 -8.74 -33.50 16.59
N ASP A 97 -8.62 -33.94 15.34
CA ASP A 97 -7.76 -33.33 14.35
C ASP A 97 -8.30 -32.00 13.78
N ILE A 98 -9.62 -31.79 13.84
CA ILE A 98 -10.31 -30.60 13.32
C ILE A 98 -10.92 -29.72 14.41
N ASP A 99 -10.78 -30.07 15.69
CA ASP A 99 -11.38 -29.34 16.81
C ASP A 99 -10.69 -27.99 17.06
N ILE A 100 -11.02 -27.02 16.21
CA ILE A 100 -10.48 -25.66 16.25
C ILE A 100 -11.64 -24.67 16.24
N THR A 101 -11.67 -23.82 17.26
CA THR A 101 -12.67 -22.77 17.40
C THR A 101 -12.36 -21.55 16.54
N LYS A 102 -13.39 -20.73 16.29
CA LYS A 102 -13.24 -19.42 15.64
C LYS A 102 -12.17 -18.55 16.29
N SER A 103 -12.15 -18.51 17.63
CA SER A 103 -11.17 -17.71 18.37
C SER A 103 -9.76 -18.21 18.13
N GLN A 104 -9.55 -19.53 18.18
CA GLN A 104 -8.24 -20.13 17.89
C GLN A 104 -7.80 -19.80 16.47
N LEU A 105 -8.65 -20.03 15.45
CA LEU A 105 -8.35 -19.69 14.05
C LEU A 105 -7.93 -18.22 13.89
N SER A 106 -8.68 -17.30 14.49
CA SER A 106 -8.41 -15.86 14.38
C SER A 106 -7.08 -15.42 15.02
N HIS A 107 -6.56 -16.20 15.98
CA HIS A 107 -5.30 -15.93 16.66
C HIS A 107 -4.11 -16.71 16.09
N LEU A 108 -4.33 -17.62 15.13
CA LEU A 108 -3.22 -18.33 14.49
C LEU A 108 -2.34 -17.38 13.68
N ALA A 109 -1.04 -17.64 13.71
CA ALA A 109 -0.11 -17.05 12.76
C ALA A 109 -0.48 -17.48 11.34
N ASP A 110 -0.24 -16.64 10.33
CA ASP A 110 -0.63 -16.92 8.92
C ASP A 110 -0.20 -18.32 8.44
N PHE A 111 1.02 -18.73 8.78
CA PHE A 111 1.54 -20.05 8.41
C PHE A 111 0.77 -21.19 9.08
N GLN A 112 0.43 -21.03 10.36
CA GLN A 112 -0.39 -22.01 11.09
C GLN A 112 -1.82 -22.04 10.56
N LEU A 113 -2.40 -20.89 10.20
CA LEU A 113 -3.72 -20.82 9.57
C LEU A 113 -3.73 -21.62 8.25
N ILE A 114 -2.72 -21.45 7.40
CA ILE A 114 -2.57 -22.21 6.15
C ILE A 114 -2.46 -23.72 6.42
N ILE A 115 -1.65 -24.14 7.40
CA ILE A 115 -1.50 -25.55 7.76
C ILE A 115 -2.84 -26.14 8.21
N ASN A 116 -3.55 -25.46 9.12
CA ASN A 116 -4.83 -25.96 9.64
C ASN A 116 -5.91 -25.98 8.56
N ALA A 117 -6.00 -24.95 7.72
CA ALA A 117 -6.93 -24.95 6.60
C ALA A 117 -6.63 -26.05 5.56
N ARG A 118 -5.35 -26.36 5.31
CA ARG A 118 -4.95 -27.50 4.45
C ARG A 118 -5.33 -28.84 5.07
N LYS A 119 -5.13 -29.00 6.37
CA LYS A 119 -5.54 -30.20 7.11
C LYS A 119 -7.05 -30.43 7.01
N VAL A 120 -7.84 -29.36 7.22
CA VAL A 120 -9.30 -29.40 7.06
C VAL A 120 -9.69 -29.74 5.62
N LEU A 121 -9.01 -29.17 4.62
CA LEU A 121 -9.25 -29.49 3.21
C LEU A 121 -8.98 -30.96 2.90
N GLU A 122 -7.89 -31.53 3.42
CA GLU A 122 -7.54 -32.93 3.24
C GLU A 122 -8.61 -33.86 3.82
N HIS A 123 -9.04 -33.59 5.06
CA HIS A 123 -10.16 -34.34 5.65
C HIS A 123 -11.44 -34.19 4.84
N ALA A 124 -11.78 -32.98 4.41
CA ALA A 124 -12.97 -32.72 3.60
C ALA A 124 -12.95 -33.48 2.26
N CYS A 125 -11.82 -33.50 1.56
CA CYS A 125 -11.64 -34.26 0.33
C CYS A 125 -11.80 -35.77 0.56
N ASN A 126 -11.32 -36.29 1.69
CA ASN A 126 -11.41 -37.73 2.00
C ASN A 126 -12.85 -38.19 2.25
N VAL A 127 -13.69 -37.35 2.86
CA VAL A 127 -15.06 -37.72 3.25
C VAL A 127 -16.15 -37.09 2.39
N HIS A 128 -15.80 -36.37 1.32
CA HIS A 128 -16.74 -35.52 0.57
C HIS A 128 -18.00 -36.22 0.05
N THR A 129 -17.90 -37.49 -0.35
CA THR A 129 -19.07 -38.27 -0.82
C THR A 129 -20.04 -38.59 0.31
N GLU A 130 -19.52 -38.91 1.49
CA GLU A 130 -20.29 -39.35 2.65
C GLU A 130 -20.82 -38.15 3.45
N ALA A 131 -20.02 -37.08 3.50
CA ALA A 131 -20.37 -35.82 4.15
C ALA A 131 -21.26 -34.91 3.29
N HIS A 132 -21.60 -35.33 2.06
CA HIS A 132 -22.43 -34.54 1.13
C HIS A 132 -23.81 -34.20 1.73
N GLU A 133 -24.45 -35.19 2.36
CA GLU A 133 -25.76 -35.03 3.00
C GLU A 133 -25.74 -34.05 4.19
N TYR A 134 -24.57 -33.79 4.75
CA TYR A 134 -24.34 -32.87 5.87
C TYR A 134 -23.95 -31.45 5.42
N GLY A 135 -23.95 -31.20 4.10
CA GLY A 135 -23.68 -29.88 3.52
C GLY A 135 -22.26 -29.70 2.95
N LEU A 136 -21.45 -30.77 2.88
CA LEU A 136 -20.13 -30.72 2.22
C LEU A 136 -20.28 -30.90 0.70
N ALA A 137 -20.77 -29.86 0.02
CA ALA A 137 -20.83 -29.84 -1.43
C ALA A 137 -19.41 -29.69 -2.05
N PRO A 138 -19.16 -30.23 -3.26
CA PRO A 138 -17.89 -30.03 -3.97
C PRO A 138 -17.51 -28.54 -4.12
N ASP A 139 -18.49 -27.67 -4.30
CA ASP A 139 -18.29 -26.22 -4.39
C ASP A 139 -17.62 -25.64 -3.13
N LYS A 140 -17.90 -26.19 -1.94
CA LYS A 140 -17.29 -25.74 -0.68
C LYS A 140 -15.82 -26.13 -0.56
N ILE A 141 -15.46 -27.29 -1.08
CA ILE A 141 -14.07 -27.75 -1.13
C ILE A 141 -13.27 -26.85 -2.08
N THR A 142 -13.82 -26.57 -3.25
CA THR A 142 -13.22 -25.62 -4.22
C THR A 142 -13.09 -24.22 -3.60
N GLU A 143 -14.13 -23.74 -2.90
CA GLU A 143 -14.11 -22.44 -2.23
C GLU A 143 -12.96 -22.33 -1.20
N LEU A 144 -12.73 -23.38 -0.41
CA LEU A 144 -11.61 -23.45 0.55
C LEU A 144 -10.25 -23.51 -0.16
N GLN A 145 -10.14 -24.30 -1.23
CA GLN A 145 -8.92 -24.40 -2.03
C GLN A 145 -8.53 -23.06 -2.65
N ASP A 146 -9.50 -22.35 -3.23
CA ASP A 146 -9.30 -21.01 -3.81
C ASP A 146 -8.91 -19.99 -2.74
N ALA A 147 -9.57 -20.02 -1.57
CA ALA A 147 -9.21 -19.14 -0.46
C ALA A 147 -7.78 -19.39 0.05
N LEU A 148 -7.34 -20.65 0.12
CA LEU A 148 -5.97 -21.02 0.47
C LEU A 148 -4.95 -20.47 -0.52
N ILE A 149 -5.22 -20.60 -1.82
CA ILE A 149 -4.35 -20.10 -2.90
C ILE A 149 -4.27 -18.57 -2.83
N ASN A 150 -5.41 -17.89 -2.73
CA ASN A 150 -5.48 -16.43 -2.70
C ASN A 150 -4.75 -15.86 -1.48
N PHE A 151 -5.00 -16.40 -0.29
CA PHE A 151 -4.31 -15.94 0.93
C PHE A 151 -2.80 -16.18 0.87
N SER A 152 -2.37 -17.36 0.40
CA SER A 152 -0.94 -17.68 0.23
C SER A 152 -0.25 -16.75 -0.78
N ASN A 153 -0.91 -16.44 -1.90
CA ASN A 153 -0.40 -15.51 -2.90
C ASN A 153 -0.27 -14.09 -2.34
N LYS A 154 -1.27 -13.61 -1.57
CA LYS A 154 -1.20 -12.31 -0.90
C LYS A 154 -0.05 -12.25 0.12
N GLN A 155 0.26 -13.35 0.81
CA GLN A 155 1.41 -13.41 1.73
C GLN A 155 2.75 -13.15 1.02
N ASN A 156 2.95 -13.75 -0.16
CA ASN A 156 4.13 -13.51 -0.98
C ASN A 156 4.18 -12.07 -1.52
N ASN A 157 3.04 -11.54 -1.96
CA ASN A 157 2.93 -10.19 -2.48
C ASN A 157 3.28 -9.12 -1.43
N ILE A 158 2.98 -9.33 -0.15
CA ILE A 158 3.35 -8.39 0.92
C ILE A 158 4.86 -8.23 1.05
N ARG A 159 5.62 -9.33 0.93
CA ARG A 159 7.09 -9.24 1.01
C ARG A 159 7.66 -8.41 -0.14
N ASN A 160 7.17 -8.65 -1.35
CA ASN A 160 7.56 -7.85 -2.52
C ASN A 160 7.17 -6.38 -2.34
N ALA A 161 5.97 -6.14 -1.84
CA ALA A 161 5.47 -4.80 -1.57
C ALA A 161 6.31 -4.06 -0.50
N ILE A 162 6.81 -4.75 0.53
CA ILE A 162 7.73 -4.14 1.50
C ILE A 162 9.02 -3.69 0.83
N VAL A 163 9.58 -4.51 -0.07
CA VAL A 163 10.78 -4.17 -0.84
C VAL A 163 10.50 -2.98 -1.76
N GLU A 164 9.42 -3.04 -2.55
CA GLU A 164 9.01 -1.95 -3.45
C GLU A 164 8.77 -0.64 -2.69
N ARG A 165 8.12 -0.70 -1.52
CA ARG A 165 7.91 0.46 -0.65
C ARG A 165 9.23 1.08 -0.21
N LYS A 166 10.20 0.25 0.18
CA LYS A 166 11.50 0.72 0.63
C LYS A 166 12.20 1.45 -0.51
N THR A 167 12.27 0.83 -1.69
CA THR A 167 12.86 1.43 -2.89
C THR A 167 12.16 2.73 -3.28
N ALA A 168 10.83 2.76 -3.28
CA ALA A 168 10.06 3.96 -3.58
C ALA A 168 10.27 5.08 -2.54
N GLY A 169 10.47 4.71 -1.27
CA GLY A 169 10.82 5.65 -0.20
C GLY A 169 12.21 6.27 -0.40
N GLU A 170 13.21 5.45 -0.74
CA GLU A 170 14.56 5.93 -1.04
C GLU A 170 14.57 6.86 -2.28
N GLN A 171 13.81 6.51 -3.33
CA GLN A 171 13.63 7.37 -4.50
C GLN A 171 12.92 8.68 -4.17
N LEU A 172 11.92 8.66 -3.28
CA LEU A 172 11.24 9.86 -2.82
C LEU A 172 12.24 10.81 -2.14
N ASP A 173 13.09 10.30 -1.25
CA ASP A 173 14.09 11.10 -0.56
C ASP A 173 15.07 11.76 -1.56
N ILE A 174 15.53 11.01 -2.57
CA ILE A 174 16.36 11.54 -3.66
C ILE A 174 15.66 12.69 -4.39
N GLN A 175 14.39 12.51 -4.77
CA GLN A 175 13.64 13.54 -5.49
C GLN A 175 13.38 14.79 -4.64
N ILE A 176 13.20 14.63 -3.33
CA ILE A 176 13.07 15.77 -2.41
C ILE A 176 14.36 16.58 -2.34
N ASP A 177 15.51 15.92 -2.29
CA ASP A 177 16.81 16.56 -2.29
C ASP A 177 17.09 17.25 -3.64
N GLU A 178 16.72 16.61 -4.75
CA GLU A 178 16.82 17.19 -6.10
C GLU A 178 15.95 18.45 -6.24
N ALA A 179 14.71 18.43 -5.73
CA ALA A 179 13.85 19.61 -5.68
C ALA A 179 14.45 20.74 -4.84
N ASP A 180 15.03 20.41 -3.68
CA ASP A 180 15.69 21.38 -2.80
C ASP A 180 16.91 22.02 -3.49
N ASP A 181 17.70 21.22 -4.20
CA ASP A 181 18.87 21.67 -4.94
C ASP A 181 18.49 22.55 -6.13
N LEU A 182 17.48 22.17 -6.92
CA LEU A 182 16.96 23.00 -8.02
C LEU A 182 16.50 24.37 -7.52
N LEU A 183 15.78 24.40 -6.39
CA LEU A 183 15.36 25.66 -5.79
C LEU A 183 16.54 26.49 -5.31
N LYS A 184 17.43 25.93 -4.49
CA LYS A 184 18.50 26.70 -3.84
C LYS A 184 19.61 27.11 -4.80
N ARG A 185 20.02 26.21 -5.70
CA ARG A 185 21.20 26.39 -6.54
C ARG A 185 20.89 27.08 -7.85
N ILE A 186 19.64 27.05 -8.30
CA ILE A 186 19.26 27.61 -9.60
C ILE A 186 18.16 28.64 -9.42
N MET A 187 16.97 28.24 -8.97
CA MET A 187 15.79 29.12 -8.98
C MET A 187 15.95 30.35 -8.07
N ASP A 188 16.45 30.18 -6.86
CA ASP A 188 16.71 31.26 -5.90
C ASP A 188 17.73 32.26 -6.48
N LEU A 189 18.77 31.78 -7.18
CA LEU A 189 19.78 32.64 -7.80
C LEU A 189 19.22 33.42 -8.99
N LEU A 190 18.40 32.79 -9.82
CA LEU A 190 17.74 33.44 -10.95
C LEU A 190 16.79 34.55 -10.47
N LEU A 191 16.04 34.29 -9.40
CA LEU A 191 15.08 35.25 -8.84
C LEU A 191 15.77 36.39 -8.09
N ASN A 192 16.96 36.18 -7.51
CA ASN A 192 17.77 37.27 -6.94
C ASN A 192 18.13 38.35 -7.98
N LEU A 193 18.21 38.02 -9.28
CA LEU A 193 18.42 39.02 -10.35
C LEU A 193 17.27 40.03 -10.44
N SER A 194 16.07 39.64 -10.00
CA SER A 194 14.88 40.48 -9.98
C SER A 194 14.76 41.33 -8.71
N GLN A 195 15.60 41.13 -7.70
CA GLN A 195 15.49 41.79 -6.39
C GLN A 195 15.49 43.32 -6.48
N TYR A 196 16.38 43.89 -7.30
CA TYR A 196 16.54 45.34 -7.43
C TYR A 196 15.68 45.95 -8.54
N THR A 197 15.31 45.14 -9.53
CA THR A 197 14.54 45.60 -10.70
C THR A 197 13.03 45.44 -10.49
N ARG A 198 12.61 44.45 -9.69
CA ARG A 198 11.22 44.04 -9.44
C ARG A 198 11.07 43.49 -8.01
N PRO A 199 11.20 44.32 -6.97
CA PRO A 199 11.21 43.87 -5.58
C PRO A 199 9.92 43.17 -5.13
N GLU A 200 8.75 43.58 -5.66
CA GLU A 200 7.47 42.92 -5.37
C GLU A 200 7.47 41.46 -5.82
N LEU A 201 7.92 41.20 -7.05
CA LEU A 201 8.02 39.86 -7.64
C LEU A 201 8.96 38.97 -6.81
N TYR A 202 10.08 39.53 -6.36
CA TYR A 202 11.03 38.83 -5.49
C TYR A 202 10.42 38.47 -4.13
N ASN A 203 9.69 39.41 -3.52
CA ASN A 203 9.08 39.19 -2.21
C ASN A 203 7.98 38.13 -2.28
N GLU A 204 7.12 38.14 -3.30
CA GLU A 204 6.09 37.11 -3.48
C GLU A 204 6.69 35.70 -3.67
N TYR A 205 7.80 35.60 -4.40
CA TYR A 205 8.53 34.35 -4.53
C TYR A 205 9.06 33.86 -3.19
N LYS A 206 9.67 34.75 -2.38
CA LYS A 206 10.17 34.39 -1.06
C LYS A 206 9.06 33.95 -0.12
N SER A 207 7.91 34.62 -0.12
CA SER A 207 6.71 34.19 0.61
C SER A 207 6.24 32.80 0.16
N SER A 208 6.30 32.52 -1.15
CA SER A 208 5.95 31.20 -1.70
C SER A 208 6.91 30.09 -1.26
N ARG A 209 8.17 30.43 -0.93
CA ARG A 209 9.22 29.51 -0.45
C ARG A 209 9.13 29.20 1.05
N GLU A 210 8.28 29.91 1.79
CA GLU A 210 8.11 29.66 3.22
C GLU A 210 7.35 28.37 3.48
N ILE A 211 7.88 27.54 4.39
CA ILE A 211 7.19 26.35 4.85
C ILE A 211 6.20 26.76 5.94
N ILE A 212 4.92 26.79 5.58
CA ILE A 212 3.86 27.07 6.55
C ILE A 212 3.55 25.77 7.30
N ASN A 213 3.78 25.79 8.62
CA ASN A 213 3.34 24.73 9.52
C ASN A 213 1.84 24.89 9.79
N GLN A 214 1.01 24.25 8.96
CA GLN A 214 -0.40 23.98 9.28
C GLN A 214 -0.56 22.58 9.86
#